data_AF-A0A966WAA3-F1
#
_entry.id   AF-A0A966WAA3-F1
#
_cell.length_a   1.000
_cell.length_b   1.000
_cell.length_c   1.000
_cell.angle_alpha   90.00
_cell.angle_beta   90.00
_cell.angle_gamma   90.00
#
_symmetry.space_group_name_H-M   'P 1'
#
loop_
_entity.id
_entity.type
_entity.pdbx_description
1 polymer ?
#
loop_
_entity_poly.entity_id
_entity_poly.type
_entity_poly.pdbx_seq_one_letter_code
_entity_poly.pdbx_strand_id
1 'polypeptide(L)'
;MSVVPPLGRRLVAEALGAGLLIVSVVGSGIMATNLTADVALQLLANAGATVGALIALILMFGPISGAHFNPVVTIADCVLNGRSWKD
;
A
#
# COMPACT_ATOMS: atom_id res chain seq x y z
N MET A 1 26.63 -5.72 5.90
CA MET A 1 26.25 -5.23 4.55
C MET A 1 24.81 -5.63 4.30
N SER A 2 23.86 -4.69 4.34
CA SER A 2 22.51 -4.96 3.86
C SER A 2 22.59 -5.17 2.35
N VAL A 3 22.40 -6.41 1.92
CA VAL A 3 22.30 -6.73 0.49
C VAL A 3 21.00 -6.09 0.02
N VAL A 4 21.10 -5.02 -0.77
CA VAL A 4 19.93 -4.38 -1.38
C VAL A 4 19.23 -5.43 -2.26
N PRO A 5 17.94 -5.72 -2.04
CA PRO A 5 17.24 -6.70 -2.86
C PRO A 5 17.29 -6.32 -4.34
N PRO A 6 17.41 -7.30 -5.26
CA PRO A 6 17.43 -7.01 -6.69
C PRO A 6 16.13 -6.34 -7.13
N LEU A 7 16.22 -5.46 -8.13
CA LEU A 7 15.12 -4.62 -8.61
C LEU A 7 13.84 -5.41 -8.86
N GLY A 8 13.94 -6.56 -9.53
CA GLY A 8 12.77 -7.42 -9.81
C GLY A 8 12.03 -7.85 -8.54
N ARG A 9 12.73 -8.13 -7.43
CA ARG A 9 12.11 -8.49 -6.15
C ARG A 9 11.40 -7.29 -5.50
N ARG A 10 11.98 -6.09 -5.63
CA ARG A 10 11.38 -4.84 -5.13
C ARG A 10 10.11 -4.51 -5.92
N LEU A 11 10.15 -4.62 -7.25
CA LEU A 11 8.99 -4.39 -8.13
C LEU A 11 7.85 -5.36 -7.86
N VAL A 12 8.15 -6.66 -7.66
CA VAL A 12 7.12 -7.64 -7.30
C VAL A 12 6.52 -7.32 -5.94
N ALA A 13 7.32 -6.90 -4.95
CA ALA A 13 6.81 -6.48 -3.64
C ALA A 13 5.89 -5.24 -3.75
N GLU A 14 6.26 -4.25 -4.55
CA GLU A 14 5.40 -3.07 -4.81
C GLU A 14 4.10 -3.44 -5.53
N ALA A 15 4.17 -4.29 -6.56
CA ALA A 15 3.00 -4.74 -7.31
C ALA A 15 2.04 -5.56 -6.45
N LEU A 16 2.57 -6.51 -5.66
CA LEU A 16 1.77 -7.30 -4.73
C LEU A 16 1.18 -6.43 -3.63
N GLY A 17 1.96 -5.54 -3.02
CA GLY A 17 1.46 -4.64 -1.99
C GLY A 17 0.37 -3.71 -2.50
N ALA A 18 0.54 -3.11 -3.69
CA ALA A 18 -0.49 -2.29 -4.31
C ALA A 18 -1.76 -3.09 -4.65
N GLY A 19 -1.60 -4.31 -5.20
CA GLY A 19 -2.73 -5.18 -5.53
C GLY A 19 -3.51 -5.59 -4.27
N LEU A 20 -2.82 -6.01 -3.21
CA LEU A 20 -3.44 -6.35 -1.93
C LEU A 20 -4.13 -5.15 -1.29
N LEU A 21 -3.52 -3.97 -1.36
CA LEU A 21 -4.13 -2.73 -0.88
C LEU A 21 -5.43 -2.42 -1.62
N ILE A 22 -5.44 -2.51 -2.97
CA ILE A 22 -6.65 -2.32 -3.77
C ILE A 22 -7.74 -3.32 -3.37
N VAL A 23 -7.39 -4.60 -3.21
CA VAL A 23 -8.34 -5.64 -2.78
C VAL A 23 -8.93 -5.31 -1.41
N SER A 24 -8.11 -4.89 -0.44
CA SER A 24 -8.59 -4.51 0.89
C SER A 24 -9.52 -3.29 0.87
N VAL A 25 -9.15 -2.23 0.16
CA VAL A 25 -9.95 -0.99 0.10
C VAL A 25 -11.28 -1.23 -0.63
N VAL A 26 -11.24 -1.81 -1.83
CA VAL A 26 -12.45 -2.04 -2.62
C VAL A 26 -13.34 -3.10 -1.96
N GLY A 27 -12.75 -4.19 -1.47
CA GLY A 27 -13.50 -5.27 -0.81
C GLY A 27 -14.19 -4.82 0.47
N SER A 28 -13.50 -4.05 1.32
CA SER A 28 -14.10 -3.53 2.56
C SER A 28 -15.17 -2.47 2.28
N GLY A 29 -15.03 -1.64 1.26
CA GLY A 29 -16.08 -0.71 0.80
C GLY A 29 -17.36 -1.43 0.39
N ILE A 30 -17.25 -2.46 -0.47
CA ILE A 30 -18.40 -3.27 -0.90
C ILE A 30 -19.05 -3.97 0.31
N MET A 31 -18.24 -4.55 1.20
CA MET A 31 -18.76 -5.20 2.40
C MET A 31 -19.47 -4.22 3.33
N ALA A 32 -18.93 -3.01 3.50
CA ALA A 32 -19.56 -1.97 4.31
C ALA A 32 -20.93 -1.57 3.76
N THR A 33 -21.07 -1.43 2.43
CA THR A 33 -22.36 -1.15 1.79
C THR A 33 -23.38 -2.29 1.95
N ASN A 34 -22.90 -3.52 2.14
CA ASN A 34 -23.77 -4.68 2.41
C ASN A 34 -24.17 -4.80 3.89
N LEU A 35 -23.47 -4.13 4.81
CA LEU A 35 -23.71 -4.23 6.26
C LEU A 35 -24.67 -3.17 6.80
N THR A 36 -24.70 -1.98 6.19
CA THR A 36 -25.49 -0.84 6.69
C THR A 36 -25.84 0.13 5.57
N ALA A 37 -26.93 0.88 5.73
CA ALA A 37 -27.27 2.01 4.85
C ALA A 37 -26.68 3.35 5.33
N ASP A 38 -26.09 3.39 6.53
CA ASP A 38 -25.45 4.60 7.06
C ASP A 38 -24.10 4.86 6.38
N VAL A 39 -24.05 5.92 5.56
CA VAL A 39 -22.86 6.31 4.79
C VAL A 39 -21.67 6.68 5.70
N ALA A 40 -21.92 7.31 6.85
CA ALA A 40 -20.85 7.69 7.76
C ALA A 40 -20.17 6.45 8.35
N LEU A 41 -20.97 5.45 8.75
CA LEU A 41 -20.45 4.17 9.24
C LEU A 41 -19.73 3.37 8.15
N GLN A 42 -20.23 3.40 6.91
CA GLN A 42 -19.56 2.75 5.78
C GLN A 42 -18.16 3.33 5.52
N LEU A 43 -18.07 4.66 5.49
CA LEU A 43 -16.80 5.36 5.28
C LEU A 43 -15.82 5.10 6.42
N LEU A 44 -16.31 5.11 7.67
CA LEU A 44 -15.50 4.79 8.84
C LEU A 44 -14.94 3.36 8.78
N ALA A 45 -15.77 2.38 8.42
CA ALA A 45 -15.36 0.98 8.30
C ALA A 45 -14.31 0.78 7.19
N ASN A 46 -14.55 1.35 6.01
CA ASN A 46 -13.61 1.29 4.88
C ASN A 46 -12.28 1.99 5.21
N ALA A 47 -12.33 3.18 5.82
CA ALA A 47 -11.13 3.91 6.24
C ALA A 47 -10.32 3.10 7.27
N GLY A 48 -10.99 2.52 8.28
CA GLY A 48 -10.35 1.66 9.27
C GLY A 48 -9.68 0.44 8.65
N ALA A 49 -10.36 -0.23 7.71
CA ALA A 49 -9.81 -1.37 6.98
C ALA A 49 -8.59 -0.96 6.13
N THR A 50 -8.65 0.20 5.48
CA THR A 50 -7.54 0.76 4.68
C THR A 50 -6.31 1.02 5.56
N VAL A 51 -6.48 1.64 6.72
CA VAL A 51 -5.39 1.90 7.68
C VAL A 51 -4.78 0.58 8.16
N GLY A 52 -5.62 -0.38 8.55
CA GLY A 52 -5.15 -1.70 9.00
C GLY A 52 -4.36 -2.43 7.91
N ALA A 53 -4.85 -2.43 6.67
CA ALA A 53 -4.17 -3.02 5.53
C ALA A 53 -2.83 -2.34 5.24
N LEU A 54 -2.78 -1.00 5.21
CA LEU A 54 -1.54 -0.25 5.00
C LEU A 54 -0.49 -0.57 6.06
N ILE A 55 -0.86 -0.58 7.35
CA ILE A 55 0.07 -0.92 8.44
C ILE A 55 0.65 -2.31 8.22
N ALA A 56 -0.20 -3.32 7.95
CA ALA A 56 0.25 -4.69 7.74
C ALA A 56 1.17 -4.80 6.51
N LEU A 57 0.82 -4.17 5.39
CA LEU A 57 1.58 -4.22 4.15
C LEU A 57 2.91 -3.48 4.26
N ILE A 58 2.95 -2.33 4.93
CA ILE A 58 4.19 -1.57 5.18
C ILE A 58 5.15 -2.38 6.06
N LEU A 59 4.66 -2.99 7.14
CA LEU A 59 5.48 -3.83 8.00
C LEU A 59 6.01 -5.07 7.27
N MET A 60 5.23 -5.62 6.33
CA MET A 60 5.59 -6.81 5.56
C MET A 60 6.60 -6.52 4.44
N PHE A 61 6.37 -5.50 3.61
CA PHE A 61 7.19 -5.23 2.41
C PHE A 61 8.16 -4.06 2.56
N GLY A 62 8.07 -3.26 3.63
CA GLY A 62 8.95 -2.12 3.89
C GLY A 62 10.44 -2.48 3.80
N PRO A 63 10.91 -3.55 4.47
CA PRO A 63 12.30 -3.99 4.37
C PRO A 63 12.73 -4.47 2.96
N ILE A 64 11.78 -4.72 2.05
CA ILE A 64 12.05 -5.26 0.72
C ILE A 64 12.09 -4.13 -0.32
N SER A 65 11.02 -3.32 -0.44
CA SER A 65 10.88 -2.33 -1.50
C SER A 65 10.91 -0.87 -1.04
N GLY A 66 10.66 -0.60 0.25
CA GLY A 66 10.29 0.72 0.76
C GLY A 66 8.78 0.88 0.97
N ALA A 67 7.97 -0.07 0.49
CA ALA A 67 6.51 -0.12 0.67
C ALA A 67 5.77 1.17 0.26
N HIS A 68 6.04 1.65 -0.96
CA HIS A 68 5.40 2.87 -1.45
C HIS A 68 3.94 2.62 -1.86
N PHE A 69 3.71 1.52 -2.58
CA PHE A 69 2.41 1.07 -3.12
C PHE A 69 1.64 2.15 -3.90
N ASN A 70 2.32 3.23 -4.29
CA ASN A 70 1.74 4.42 -4.88
C ASN A 70 2.80 5.13 -5.72
N PRO A 71 2.56 5.34 -7.03
CA PRO A 71 3.50 6.05 -7.91
C PRO A 71 3.85 7.46 -7.43
N VAL A 72 2.90 8.19 -6.85
CA VAL A 72 3.12 9.56 -6.34
C VAL A 72 4.10 9.55 -5.18
N VAL A 73 3.98 8.58 -4.28
CA VAL A 73 4.91 8.41 -3.15
C VAL A 73 6.31 8.08 -3.67
N THR A 74 6.42 7.17 -4.64
CA THR A 74 7.71 6.85 -5.28
C THR A 74 8.34 8.07 -5.95
N ILE A 75 7.56 8.86 -6.69
CA ILE A 75 8.06 10.07 -7.35
C ILE A 75 8.51 11.10 -6.30
N ALA A 76 7.73 11.32 -5.25
CA ALA A 76 8.09 12.25 -4.18
C ALA A 76 9.41 11.85 -3.50
N ASP A 77 9.60 10.56 -3.23
CA ASP A 77 10.84 10.02 -2.66
C ASP A 77 12.06 10.23 -3.59
N CYS A 78 11.88 10.06 -4.91
CA CYS A 78 12.92 10.38 -5.90
C CYS A 78 13.26 11.88 -5.94
N VAL A 79 12.27 12.76 -5.85
CA VAL A 79 12.46 14.23 -5.85
C VAL A 79 13.15 14.71 -4.58
N LEU A 80 12.87 14.07 -3.44
CA LEU A 80 13.47 14.39 -2.14
C LEU A 80 14.84 13.71 -1.93
N ASN A 81 15.40 13.06 -2.95
CA ASN A 81 16.67 12.32 -2.93
C ASN A 81 16.70 11.12 -1.96
N GLY A 82 15.55 10.54 -1.61
CA GLY A 82 15.47 9.29 -0.83
C GLY A 82 15.78 8.05 -1.67
N ARG A 83 15.60 8.14 -3.00
CA ARG A 83 15.78 7.05 -3.98
C ARG A 83 16.39 7.55 -5.30
N SER A 84 17.15 6.70 -5.98
CA SER A 84 17.62 6.95 -7.35
C SER A 84 16.51 6.76 -8.38
N TRP A 85 16.44 7.63 -9.40
CA TRP A 85 15.50 7.48 -10.53
C TRP A 85 15.68 6.19 -11.35
N LYS A 86 16.82 5.50 -11.18
CA LYS A 86 17.11 4.22 -11.84
C LYS A 86 16.61 3.01 -11.05
N ASP A 87 16.10 3.23 -9.83
CA ASP A 87 15.55 2.20 -8.94
C ASP A 87 14.03 2.13 -8.99
#